data_AF-A0A9P3Q6D5-F1
#
_entry.id   AF-A0A9P3Q6D5-F1
#
_cell.length_a   1.000
_cell.length_b   1.000
_cell.length_c   1.000
_cell.angle_alpha   90.00
_cell.angle_beta   90.00
_cell.angle_gamma   90.00
#
_symmetry.space_group_name_H-M   'P 1'
#
loop_
_entity.id
_entity.type
_entity.pdbx_description
1 polymer ?
#
loop_
_entity_poly.entity_id
_entity_poly.type
_entity_poly.pdbx_seq_one_letter_code
_entity_poly.pdbx_strand_id
1 'polypeptide(L)'
;MKADHQPPAAVLLFDDKPVPRGLADLPTHRAATSDGVDALLADCQRLVVVGSDADLAMVLRRLLRADRLDVEVAYAPRRRTRATRAYRLPAGRRAARRARHGSASRVPLIRDETGTVLVGRARWLPVEGATTIRGEAVVDDAVLFDGEAAELWVEPTLAVPGLRACLPGRWIRRWVGGRAAQLGTTGATVLRDGVPAPRAVRRSTFYRNVEGWLQVR
;
A
#
# COMPACT_ATOMS: atom_id res chain seq x y z
N MET A 1 -14.03 -10.71 -33.70
CA MET A 1 -13.38 -9.39 -33.57
C MET A 1 -13.97 -8.70 -32.35
N LYS A 2 -13.45 -8.95 -31.14
CA LYS A 2 -13.91 -8.26 -29.93
C LYS A 2 -13.25 -6.88 -29.93
N ALA A 3 -14.03 -5.81 -30.09
CA ALA A 3 -13.54 -4.47 -29.81
C ALA A 3 -13.07 -4.46 -28.35
N ASP A 4 -11.77 -4.24 -28.15
CA ASP A 4 -11.14 -4.08 -26.85
C ASP A 4 -11.60 -2.70 -26.33
N HIS A 5 -12.81 -2.67 -25.75
CA HIS A 5 -13.37 -1.46 -25.18
C HIS A 5 -12.63 -1.20 -23.88
N GLN A 6 -11.51 -0.49 -24.01
CA GLN A 6 -10.66 -0.14 -22.88
C GLN A 6 -11.49 0.72 -21.92
N PRO A 7 -11.59 0.35 -20.63
CA PRO A 7 -12.39 1.11 -19.67
C PRO A 7 -11.89 2.56 -19.62
N PRO A 8 -12.78 3.55 -19.44
CA PRO A 8 -12.39 4.94 -19.28
C PRO A 8 -11.36 5.05 -18.15
N ALA A 9 -10.13 5.38 -18.54
CA ALA A 9 -8.96 5.42 -17.67
C ALA A 9 -8.54 6.86 -17.43
N ALA A 10 -8.32 7.22 -16.17
CA ALA A 10 -7.79 8.52 -15.79
C ALA A 10 -6.43 8.39 -15.10
N VAL A 11 -5.58 9.40 -15.25
CA VAL A 11 -4.28 9.49 -14.59
C VAL A 11 -4.40 10.43 -13.42
N LEU A 12 -4.05 9.94 -12.23
CA LEU A 12 -3.85 10.77 -11.05
C LEU A 12 -2.36 10.97 -10.81
N LEU A 13 -1.92 12.19 -11.06
CA LEU A 13 -0.53 12.61 -11.01
C LEU A 13 -0.25 13.27 -9.66
N PHE A 14 0.69 12.69 -8.91
CA PHE A 14 1.21 13.23 -7.67
C PHE A 14 2.56 13.88 -7.88
N ASP A 15 2.81 14.93 -7.09
CA ASP A 15 3.92 15.87 -7.24
C ASP A 15 3.91 16.64 -8.59
N ASP A 16 4.78 17.65 -8.72
CA ASP A 16 4.95 18.42 -9.97
C ASP A 16 5.70 17.66 -11.07
N LYS A 17 5.56 16.33 -11.10
CA LYS A 17 6.24 15.46 -12.07
C LYS A 17 5.56 15.53 -13.44
N PRO A 18 6.29 15.31 -14.54
CA PRO A 18 5.68 15.21 -15.86
C PRO A 18 4.94 13.88 -16.03
N VAL A 19 3.83 13.90 -16.79
CA VAL A 19 3.09 12.70 -17.16
C VAL A 19 3.99 11.76 -17.99
N PRO A 20 4.09 10.46 -17.66
CA PRO A 20 4.80 9.51 -18.49
C PRO A 20 4.24 9.48 -19.92
N ARG A 21 5.09 9.55 -20.94
CA ARG A 21 4.68 9.61 -22.37
C ARG A 21 3.62 8.58 -22.79
N GLY A 22 3.66 7.37 -22.22
CA GLY A 22 2.68 6.31 -22.53
C GLY A 22 1.28 6.52 -21.95
N LEU A 23 1.07 7.59 -21.18
CA LEU A 23 -0.17 7.99 -20.53
C LEU A 23 -0.59 9.42 -20.91
N ALA A 24 0.12 10.07 -21.84
CA ALA A 24 -0.05 11.50 -22.14
C ALA A 24 -1.38 11.83 -22.84
N ASP A 25 -2.02 10.82 -23.43
CA ASP A 25 -3.32 10.90 -24.11
C ASP A 25 -4.50 10.60 -23.19
N LEU A 26 -4.26 10.27 -21.91
CA LEU A 26 -5.31 10.00 -20.94
C LEU A 26 -5.69 11.28 -20.17
N PRO A 27 -6.98 11.45 -19.79
CA PRO A 27 -7.41 12.50 -18.87
C PRO A 27 -6.52 12.51 -17.62
N THR A 28 -5.83 13.62 -17.39
CA THR A 28 -4.85 13.75 -16.31
C THR A 28 -5.33 14.75 -15.28
N HIS A 29 -5.40 14.30 -14.04
CA HIS A 29 -5.76 15.10 -12.87
C HIS A 29 -4.52 15.22 -11.98
N ARG A 30 -4.20 16.45 -11.57
CA ARG A 30 -3.16 16.68 -10.56
C ARG A 30 -3.80 16.61 -9.19
N ALA A 31 -3.19 15.87 -8.27
CA ALA A 31 -3.63 15.81 -6.88
C ALA A 31 -3.25 17.11 -6.14
N ALA A 32 -3.93 18.22 -6.44
CA ALA A 32 -3.72 19.52 -5.79
C ALA A 32 -4.66 19.73 -4.59
N THR A 33 -5.85 19.11 -4.58
CA THR A 33 -6.86 19.20 -3.51
C THR A 33 -7.58 17.86 -3.30
N SER A 34 -8.14 17.63 -2.11
CA SER A 34 -8.88 16.40 -1.78
C SER A 34 -10.12 16.20 -2.65
N ASP A 35 -10.85 17.28 -2.89
CA ASP A 35 -12.23 17.22 -3.42
C ASP A 35 -12.24 16.84 -4.91
N GLY A 36 -11.23 17.29 -5.66
CA GLY A 36 -11.05 16.89 -7.06
C GLY A 36 -10.63 15.42 -7.23
N VAL A 37 -10.03 14.82 -6.21
CA VAL A 37 -9.71 13.38 -6.24
C VAL A 37 -10.98 12.55 -5.99
N ASP A 38 -11.81 12.91 -5.02
CA ASP A 38 -12.99 12.12 -4.68
C ASP A 38 -14.02 12.09 -5.82
N ALA A 39 -14.24 13.22 -6.51
CA ALA A 39 -15.07 13.27 -7.71
C ALA A 39 -14.53 12.37 -8.84
N LEU A 40 -13.21 12.36 -9.06
CA LEU A 40 -12.56 11.49 -10.06
C LEU A 40 -12.78 10.00 -9.74
N LEU A 41 -12.67 9.64 -8.45
CA LEU A 41 -12.84 8.26 -8.01
C LEU A 41 -14.28 7.76 -8.17
N ALA A 42 -15.27 8.65 -8.19
CA ALA A 42 -16.67 8.29 -8.39
C ALA A 42 -16.98 7.83 -9.82
N ASP A 43 -16.35 8.44 -10.84
CA ASP A 43 -16.75 8.22 -12.24
C ASP A 43 -15.77 7.35 -13.05
N CYS A 44 -14.57 7.09 -12.53
CA CYS A 44 -13.58 6.29 -13.25
C CYS A 44 -13.77 4.77 -13.04
N GLN A 45 -13.54 4.00 -14.10
CA GLN A 45 -13.47 2.53 -14.03
C GLN A 45 -12.03 2.05 -13.88
N ARG A 46 -11.06 2.84 -14.39
CA ARG A 46 -9.63 2.59 -14.23
C ARG A 46 -8.90 3.87 -13.82
N LEU A 47 -8.02 3.74 -12.83
CA LEU A 47 -7.21 4.84 -12.32
C LEU A 47 -5.74 4.49 -12.36
N VAL A 48 -4.93 5.36 -12.98
CA VAL A 48 -3.48 5.23 -13.03
C VAL A 48 -2.85 6.20 -12.03
N VAL A 49 -2.28 5.65 -10.96
CA VAL A 49 -1.54 6.43 -9.95
C VAL A 49 -0.09 6.60 -10.39
N VAL A 50 0.30 7.85 -10.63
CA VAL A 50 1.70 8.24 -10.89
C VAL A 50 2.21 8.96 -9.66
N GLY A 51 2.86 8.23 -8.75
CA GLY A 51 3.29 8.76 -7.46
C GLY A 51 4.21 7.81 -6.69
N SER A 52 4.27 8.03 -5.38
CA SER A 52 4.95 7.21 -4.37
C SER A 52 4.04 6.10 -3.81
N ASP A 53 4.60 5.27 -2.92
CA ASP A 53 3.83 4.23 -2.23
C ASP A 53 2.75 4.86 -1.31
N ALA A 54 3.04 6.02 -0.71
CA ALA A 54 2.08 6.77 0.10
C ALA A 54 0.90 7.29 -0.72
N ASP A 55 1.15 7.72 -1.96
CA ASP A 55 0.09 8.21 -2.86
C ASP A 55 -0.84 7.07 -3.29
N LEU A 56 -0.28 5.90 -3.61
CA LEU A 56 -1.07 4.70 -3.88
C LEU A 56 -1.90 4.29 -2.65
N ALA A 57 -1.29 4.26 -1.47
CA ALA A 57 -2.00 3.96 -0.22
C ALA A 57 -3.14 4.95 0.04
N MET A 58 -2.92 6.25 -0.20
CA MET A 58 -3.93 7.29 -0.05
C MET A 58 -5.11 7.10 -1.01
N VAL A 59 -4.83 6.78 -2.29
CA VAL A 59 -5.86 6.48 -3.29
C VAL A 59 -6.69 5.26 -2.90
N LEU A 60 -6.03 4.16 -2.54
CA LEU A 60 -6.73 2.94 -2.11
C LEU A 60 -7.54 3.15 -0.83
N ARG A 61 -7.05 3.99 0.09
CA ARG A 61 -7.81 4.39 1.28
C ARG A 61 -9.07 5.17 0.92
N ARG A 62 -9.02 6.05 -0.07
CA ARG A 62 -10.21 6.78 -0.54
C ARG A 62 -11.21 5.84 -1.22
N LEU A 63 -10.74 4.97 -2.12
CA LEU A 63 -11.59 3.95 -2.74
C LEU A 63 -12.24 3.02 -1.70
N LEU A 64 -11.48 2.58 -0.70
CA LEU A 64 -12.02 1.79 0.41
C LEU A 64 -13.12 2.53 1.18
N ARG A 65 -12.98 3.84 1.40
CA ARG A 65 -13.98 4.66 2.11
C ARG A 65 -15.23 4.93 1.27
N ALA A 66 -15.07 4.97 -0.04
CA ALA A 66 -16.16 5.18 -0.99
C ALA A 66 -16.86 3.88 -1.40
N ASP A 67 -16.43 2.72 -0.88
CA ASP A 67 -16.89 1.39 -1.30
C ASP A 67 -16.67 1.13 -2.81
N ARG A 68 -15.51 1.58 -3.32
CA ARG A 68 -15.15 1.55 -4.74
C ARG A 68 -13.91 0.71 -5.05
N LEU A 69 -13.75 -0.42 -4.38
CA LEU A 69 -12.66 -1.38 -4.68
C LEU A 69 -12.90 -2.20 -5.97
N ASP A 70 -14.01 -1.93 -6.66
CA ASP A 70 -14.30 -2.33 -8.05
C ASP A 70 -13.52 -1.52 -9.09
N VAL A 71 -12.95 -0.36 -8.71
CA VAL A 71 -12.11 0.44 -9.63
C VAL A 71 -10.78 -0.26 -9.86
N GLU A 72 -10.41 -0.40 -11.13
CA GLU A 72 -9.11 -0.95 -11.53
C GLU A 72 -7.99 0.06 -11.25
N VAL A 73 -7.04 -0.28 -10.40
CA VAL A 73 -5.94 0.63 -10.04
C VAL A 73 -4.64 0.14 -10.65
N ALA A 74 -4.04 1.00 -11.46
CA ALA A 74 -2.69 0.83 -11.96
C ALA A 74 -1.72 1.73 -11.21
N TYR A 75 -0.51 1.21 -10.93
CA TYR A 75 0.54 1.98 -10.28
C TYR A 75 1.75 2.14 -11.21
N ALA A 76 2.10 3.39 -11.52
CA ALA A 76 3.16 3.75 -12.46
C ALA A 76 4.26 4.61 -11.83
N PRO A 77 4.99 4.11 -10.82
CA PRO A 77 6.06 4.88 -10.19
C PRO A 77 7.28 4.99 -11.11
N ARG A 78 8.04 6.07 -10.96
CA ARG A 78 9.25 6.32 -11.76
C ARG A 78 10.37 5.30 -11.51
N ARG A 79 10.49 4.81 -10.28
CA ARG A 79 11.53 3.86 -9.83
C ARG A 79 10.87 2.71 -9.07
N ARG A 80 11.60 1.60 -8.89
CA ARG A 80 11.12 0.48 -8.07
C ARG A 80 10.99 0.90 -6.61
N THR A 81 9.82 0.69 -6.03
CA THR A 81 9.48 0.96 -4.63
C THR A 81 9.25 -0.34 -3.84
N ARG A 82 8.80 -0.27 -2.58
CA ARG A 82 8.43 -1.48 -1.81
C ARG A 82 7.14 -2.06 -2.37
N ALA A 83 6.14 -1.23 -2.65
CA ALA A 83 4.89 -1.69 -3.26
C ALA A 83 5.13 -2.40 -4.60
N THR A 84 5.99 -1.86 -5.48
CA THR A 84 6.29 -2.57 -6.76
C THR A 84 6.88 -3.97 -6.55
N ARG A 85 7.63 -4.19 -5.47
CA ARG A 85 8.18 -5.52 -5.14
C ARG A 85 7.11 -6.44 -4.57
N ALA A 86 6.30 -5.94 -3.63
CA ALA A 86 5.20 -6.70 -3.03
C ALA A 86 4.21 -7.20 -4.10
N TYR A 87 3.87 -6.31 -5.04
CA TYR A 87 2.86 -6.55 -6.08
C TYR A 87 3.43 -7.01 -7.43
N ARG A 88 4.75 -7.27 -7.51
CA ARG A 88 5.46 -7.72 -8.72
C ARG A 88 5.21 -6.81 -9.94
N LEU A 89 5.14 -5.50 -9.70
CA LEU A 89 4.90 -4.48 -10.70
C LEU A 89 6.23 -3.95 -11.30
N PRO A 90 6.24 -3.59 -12.59
CA PRO A 90 7.35 -2.84 -13.16
C PRO A 90 7.40 -1.39 -12.64
N ALA A 91 8.44 -0.65 -13.04
CA ALA A 91 8.56 0.78 -12.82
C ALA A 91 8.87 1.52 -14.14
N GLY A 92 8.73 2.84 -14.15
CA GLY A 92 9.05 3.71 -15.29
C GLY A 92 8.19 3.41 -16.51
N ARG A 93 8.80 3.41 -17.71
CA ARG A 93 8.08 3.23 -18.99
C ARG A 93 7.30 1.92 -19.06
N ARG A 94 7.84 0.84 -18.48
CA ARG A 94 7.15 -0.46 -18.44
C ARG A 94 5.89 -0.40 -17.56
N ALA A 95 5.93 0.38 -16.47
CA ALA A 95 4.77 0.59 -15.62
C ALA A 95 3.70 1.43 -16.31
N ALA A 96 4.07 2.50 -17.01
CA ALA A 96 3.12 3.27 -17.82
C ALA A 96 2.43 2.38 -18.88
N ARG A 97 3.18 1.51 -19.58
CA ARG A 97 2.60 0.58 -20.56
C ARG A 97 1.65 -0.44 -19.90
N ARG A 98 2.03 -1.00 -18.74
CA ARG A 98 1.15 -1.93 -18.00
C ARG A 98 -0.06 -1.24 -17.41
N ALA A 99 0.06 -0.01 -16.96
CA ALA A 99 -1.07 0.75 -16.46
C ALA A 99 -2.14 0.95 -17.53
N ARG A 100 -1.71 1.16 -18.78
CA ARG A 100 -2.62 1.29 -19.91
C ARG A 100 -3.21 -0.06 -20.32
N HIS A 101 -2.38 -1.04 -20.66
CA HIS A 101 -2.84 -2.26 -21.34
C HIS A 101 -2.88 -3.51 -20.46
N GLY A 102 -2.57 -3.38 -19.18
CA GLY A 102 -2.61 -4.48 -18.23
C GLY A 102 -4.04 -4.93 -17.95
N SER A 103 -4.16 -6.17 -17.51
CA SER A 103 -5.39 -6.73 -16.98
C SER A 103 -5.47 -6.47 -15.48
N ALA A 104 -6.66 -6.19 -14.97
CA ALA A 104 -6.89 -6.13 -13.55
C ALA A 104 -7.08 -7.53 -12.94
N SER A 105 -6.58 -7.71 -11.72
CA SER A 105 -6.81 -8.90 -10.91
C SER A 105 -6.98 -8.49 -9.46
N ARG A 106 -7.92 -9.13 -8.74
CA ARG A 106 -8.15 -8.82 -7.34
C ARG A 106 -7.01 -9.38 -6.48
N VAL A 107 -6.42 -8.51 -5.66
CA VAL A 107 -5.30 -8.86 -4.76
C VAL A 107 -5.60 -8.41 -3.33
N PRO A 108 -4.98 -9.02 -2.30
CA PRO A 108 -5.19 -8.62 -0.91
C PRO A 108 -4.98 -7.11 -0.68
N LEU A 109 -5.90 -6.48 0.04
CA LEU A 109 -5.75 -5.12 0.55
C LEU A 109 -5.41 -5.20 2.04
N ILE A 110 -4.28 -4.60 2.43
CA ILE A 110 -3.86 -4.54 3.84
C ILE A 110 -4.18 -3.15 4.37
N ARG A 111 -4.79 -3.09 5.55
CA ARG A 111 -5.10 -1.85 6.25
C ARG A 111 -4.77 -1.98 7.73
N ASP A 112 -4.70 -0.85 8.40
CA ASP A 112 -4.59 -0.82 9.85
C ASP A 112 -5.95 -0.54 10.54
N GLU A 113 -5.92 -0.51 11.87
CA GLU A 113 -7.07 -0.18 12.72
C GLU A 113 -7.64 1.22 12.46
N THR A 114 -6.84 2.16 11.94
CA THR A 114 -7.27 3.52 11.59
C THR A 114 -7.94 3.60 10.20
N GLY A 115 -7.94 2.48 9.46
CA GLY A 115 -8.39 2.44 8.07
C GLY A 115 -7.37 3.00 7.08
N THR A 116 -6.12 3.16 7.49
CA THR A 116 -5.04 3.53 6.57
C THR A 116 -4.58 2.28 5.83
N VAL A 117 -4.47 2.37 4.50
CA VAL A 117 -4.03 1.26 3.65
C VAL A 117 -2.50 1.17 3.67
N LEU A 118 -1.99 -0.06 3.62
CA LEU A 118 -0.57 -0.37 3.50
C LEU A 118 -0.30 -1.08 2.17
N VAL A 119 0.62 -0.54 1.36
CA VAL A 119 0.96 -1.12 0.04
C VAL A 119 2.40 -1.61 -0.07
N GLY A 120 3.32 -1.06 0.72
CA GLY A 120 4.74 -1.38 0.66
C GLY A 120 5.24 -2.02 1.95
N ARG A 121 5.37 -1.21 3.01
CA ARG A 121 5.90 -1.65 4.30
C ARG A 121 5.46 -0.75 5.44
N ALA A 122 4.97 -1.37 6.51
CA ALA A 122 4.89 -0.73 7.81
C ALA A 122 6.13 -1.05 8.64
N ARG A 123 6.54 -0.09 9.47
CA ARG A 123 7.60 -0.23 10.46
C ARG A 123 7.03 0.12 11.82
N TRP A 124 7.18 -0.78 12.78
CA TRP A 124 7.08 -0.42 14.19
C TRP A 124 8.49 -0.09 14.66
N LEU A 125 8.67 1.14 15.14
CA LEU A 125 9.94 1.68 15.63
C LEU A 125 9.81 2.09 17.11
N PRO A 126 10.92 2.16 17.85
CA PRO A 126 10.95 2.78 19.17
C PRO A 126 10.41 4.22 19.12
N VAL A 127 9.92 4.70 20.25
CA VAL A 127 9.63 6.13 20.42
C VAL A 127 10.93 6.93 20.47
N GLU A 128 10.83 8.24 20.27
CA GLU A 128 11.99 9.13 20.37
C GLU A 128 12.69 8.97 21.74
N GLY A 129 14.02 8.88 21.72
CA GLY A 129 14.84 8.62 22.91
C GLY A 129 14.97 7.15 23.33
N ALA A 130 14.19 6.23 22.75
CA ALA A 130 14.31 4.80 23.00
C ALA A 130 15.09 4.06 21.88
N THR A 131 15.77 2.98 22.24
CA THR A 131 16.51 2.11 21.29
C THR A 131 15.74 0.84 20.93
N THR A 132 14.80 0.42 21.77
CA THR A 132 13.97 -0.77 21.59
C THR A 132 12.49 -0.47 21.84
N ILE A 133 11.63 -1.27 21.22
CA ILE A 133 10.21 -1.39 21.53
C ILE A 133 10.08 -2.50 22.57
N ARG A 134 9.44 -2.20 23.69
CA ARG A 134 9.08 -3.22 24.69
C ARG A 134 7.63 -3.63 24.51
N GLY A 135 7.38 -4.93 24.39
CA GLY A 135 6.03 -5.48 24.20
C GLY A 135 6.02 -6.85 23.53
N GLU A 136 4.91 -7.15 22.88
CA GLU A 136 4.64 -8.41 22.21
C GLU A 136 4.06 -8.13 20.83
N ALA A 137 4.49 -8.89 19.82
CA ALA A 137 3.79 -8.93 18.55
C ALA A 137 3.52 -10.36 18.10
N VAL A 138 2.34 -10.53 17.51
CA VAL A 138 1.84 -11.79 16.96
C VAL A 138 1.42 -11.60 15.51
N VAL A 139 1.51 -12.67 14.73
CA VAL A 139 0.95 -12.78 13.39
C VAL A 139 -0.04 -13.94 13.41
N ASP A 140 -1.33 -13.62 13.33
CA ASP A 140 -2.41 -14.54 13.68
C ASP A 140 -2.15 -15.22 15.05
N ASP A 141 -1.85 -16.51 15.08
CA ASP A 141 -1.53 -17.30 16.27
C ASP A 141 -0.02 -17.45 16.55
N ALA A 142 0.83 -16.99 15.64
CA ALA A 142 2.28 -17.13 15.76
C ALA A 142 2.91 -15.92 16.47
N VAL A 143 3.56 -16.16 17.62
CA VAL A 143 4.35 -15.14 18.32
C VAL A 143 5.57 -14.76 17.47
N LEU A 144 5.64 -13.48 17.10
CA LEU A 144 6.76 -12.90 16.35
C LEU A 144 7.88 -12.46 17.29
N PHE A 145 7.52 -11.86 18.43
CA PHE A 145 8.39 -11.64 19.59
C PHE A 145 7.57 -11.36 20.85
N ASP A 146 8.20 -11.57 22.00
CA ASP A 146 7.78 -11.12 23.32
C ASP A 146 9.05 -10.61 24.05
N GLY A 147 9.02 -9.37 24.53
CA GLY A 147 10.15 -8.71 25.18
C GLY A 147 10.56 -7.42 24.48
N GLU A 148 11.80 -7.35 23.98
CA GLU A 148 12.36 -6.14 23.35
C GLU A 148 12.79 -6.38 21.90
N ALA A 149 12.48 -5.42 21.02
CA ALA A 149 12.88 -5.45 19.62
C ALA A 149 13.28 -4.06 19.12
N ALA A 150 14.38 -3.96 18.37
CA ALA A 150 14.83 -2.69 17.79
C ALA A 150 13.87 -2.17 16.71
N GLU A 151 13.19 -3.08 16.00
CA GLU A 151 12.26 -2.75 14.92
C GLU A 151 11.48 -4.00 14.50
N LEU A 152 10.28 -3.79 13.97
CA LEU A 152 9.52 -4.81 13.25
C LEU A 152 9.02 -4.30 11.91
N TRP A 153 8.93 -5.20 10.92
CA TRP A 153 8.36 -4.92 9.61
C TRP A 153 7.08 -5.71 9.38
N VAL A 154 6.10 -5.07 8.75
CA VAL A 154 4.93 -5.72 8.16
C VAL A 154 4.88 -5.37 6.67
N GLU A 155 4.71 -6.35 5.80
CA GLU A 155 4.60 -6.17 4.35
C GLU A 155 3.38 -6.90 3.79
N PRO A 156 2.64 -6.29 2.84
CA PRO A 156 1.63 -6.99 2.05
C PRO A 156 2.22 -8.11 1.20
N THR A 157 1.41 -9.13 0.93
CA THR A 157 1.73 -10.23 0.02
C THR A 157 0.59 -10.46 -0.97
N LEU A 158 0.94 -10.78 -2.23
CA LEU A 158 -0.05 -11.18 -3.24
C LEU A 158 -0.77 -12.49 -2.88
N ALA A 159 -0.06 -13.40 -2.21
CA ALA A 159 -0.64 -14.66 -1.76
C ALA A 159 -1.43 -14.45 -0.46
N VAL A 160 -2.50 -15.24 -0.31
CA VAL A 160 -3.11 -15.45 1.00
C VAL A 160 -2.08 -16.12 1.93
N PRO A 161 -2.00 -15.73 3.21
CA PRO A 161 -3.05 -15.05 3.97
C PRO A 161 -3.09 -13.51 3.83
N GLY A 162 -2.12 -12.87 3.16
CA GLY A 162 -2.21 -11.50 2.67
C GLY A 162 -1.15 -10.54 3.20
N LEU A 163 -0.55 -10.84 4.35
CA LEU A 163 0.60 -10.09 4.86
C LEU A 163 1.65 -11.03 5.45
N ARG A 164 2.82 -10.45 5.72
CA ARG A 164 3.89 -11.09 6.48
C ARG A 164 4.60 -10.08 7.37
N ALA A 165 5.17 -10.55 8.47
CA ALA A 165 5.96 -9.73 9.37
C ALA A 165 7.29 -10.39 9.77
N CYS A 166 8.27 -9.59 10.15
CA CYS A 166 9.58 -10.07 10.59
C CYS A 166 10.31 -9.05 11.49
N LEU A 167 11.31 -9.52 12.23
CA LEU A 167 12.34 -8.67 12.85
C LEU A 167 13.54 -8.54 11.88
N PRO A 168 13.95 -7.33 11.47
CA PRO A 168 14.95 -7.15 10.42
C PRO A 168 16.40 -7.35 10.88
N GLY A 169 16.65 -7.35 12.20
CA GLY A 169 17.99 -7.40 12.81
C GLY A 169 18.56 -8.79 13.06
N ARG A 170 17.85 -9.87 12.70
CA ARG A 170 18.39 -11.23 12.77
C ARG A 170 19.27 -11.52 11.54
N TRP A 171 20.34 -12.30 11.73
CA TRP A 171 21.27 -12.64 10.63
C TRP A 171 20.54 -13.29 9.45
N ILE A 172 19.51 -14.08 9.76
CA ILE A 172 18.52 -14.58 8.80
C ILE A 172 17.16 -13.96 9.12
N ARG A 173 16.59 -13.26 8.14
CA ARG A 173 15.24 -12.68 8.26
C ARG A 173 14.20 -13.79 8.11
N ARG A 174 13.62 -14.21 9.24
CA ARG A 174 12.49 -15.13 9.25
C ARG A 174 11.19 -14.34 9.11
N TRP A 175 10.50 -14.52 7.99
CA TRP A 175 9.17 -13.98 7.77
C TRP A 175 8.12 -14.93 8.32
N VAL A 176 7.13 -14.37 9.00
CA VAL A 176 5.91 -15.08 9.43
C VAL A 176 4.76 -14.51 8.60
N GLY A 177 4.05 -15.38 7.87
CA GLY A 177 2.89 -15.00 7.07
C GLY A 177 1.60 -15.14 7.87
N GLY A 178 0.63 -14.27 7.63
CA GLY A 178 -0.66 -14.30 8.32
C GLY A 178 -1.64 -13.28 7.75
N ARG A 179 -2.85 -13.28 8.29
CA ARG A 179 -3.93 -12.37 7.91
C ARG A 179 -3.83 -11.08 8.70
N ALA A 180 -3.41 -11.15 9.95
CA ALA A 180 -3.23 -9.99 10.82
C ALA A 180 -1.86 -10.03 11.51
N ALA A 181 -1.27 -8.86 11.72
CA ALA A 181 -0.10 -8.65 12.57
C ALA A 181 -0.48 -7.63 13.64
N GLN A 182 -0.32 -7.98 14.90
CA GLN A 182 -0.72 -7.17 16.05
C GLN A 182 0.49 -6.88 16.92
N LEU A 183 0.57 -5.65 17.43
CA LEU A 183 1.56 -5.20 18.40
C LEU A 183 0.84 -4.69 19.64
N GLY A 184 1.20 -5.23 20.80
CA GLY A 184 0.97 -4.61 22.11
C GLY A 184 2.31 -4.09 22.65
N THR A 185 2.37 -2.83 23.06
CA THR A 185 3.64 -2.20 23.45
C THR A 185 3.43 -1.12 24.51
N THR A 186 4.48 -0.81 25.26
CA THR A 186 4.51 0.37 26.14
C THR A 186 4.56 1.68 25.35
N GLY A 187 5.07 1.65 24.11
CA GLY A 187 5.09 2.77 23.17
C GLY A 187 5.89 2.44 21.90
N ALA A 188 5.30 2.69 20.74
CA ALA A 188 5.98 2.59 19.45
C ALA A 188 5.56 3.70 18.49
N THR A 189 6.46 4.08 17.59
CA THR A 189 6.18 4.90 16.42
C THR A 189 5.83 4.00 15.24
N VAL A 190 4.75 4.30 14.51
CA VAL A 190 4.35 3.54 13.32
C VAL A 190 4.68 4.35 12.07
N LEU A 191 5.44 3.79 11.13
CA LEU A 191 5.61 4.35 9.78
C LEU A 191 4.87 3.46 8.78
N ARG A 192 4.08 4.06 7.89
CA ARG A 192 3.30 3.36 6.85
C ARG A 192 3.75 3.89 5.50
N ASP A 193 4.41 3.05 4.71
CA ASP A 193 4.90 3.45 3.38
C ASP A 193 5.77 4.72 3.40
N GLY A 194 6.48 4.94 4.50
CA GLY A 194 7.33 6.11 4.75
C GLY A 194 6.64 7.26 5.49
N VAL A 195 5.31 7.22 5.68
CA VAL A 195 4.54 8.26 6.38
C VAL A 195 4.43 7.92 7.87
N PRO A 196 4.91 8.78 8.80
CA PRO A 196 4.78 8.54 10.23
C PRO A 196 3.33 8.72 10.70
N ALA A 197 2.92 7.91 11.68
CA ALA A 197 1.72 8.16 12.46
C ALA A 197 1.86 9.50 13.22
N PRO A 198 0.76 10.21 13.48
CA PRO A 198 0.82 11.50 14.18
C PRO A 198 1.27 11.36 15.65
N ARG A 199 1.11 10.17 16.25
CA ARG A 199 1.41 9.92 17.67
C ARG A 199 1.98 8.52 17.87
N ALA A 200 2.76 8.38 18.93
CA ALA A 200 3.14 7.07 19.44
C ALA A 200 1.90 6.27 19.86
N VAL A 201 1.96 4.95 19.71
CA VAL A 201 0.86 4.04 20.00
C VAL A 201 1.26 2.98 21.01
N ARG A 202 0.29 2.50 21.79
CA ARG A 202 0.44 1.33 22.67
C ARG A 202 -0.07 0.03 22.03
N ARG A 203 -0.87 0.17 20.97
CA ARG A 203 -1.39 -0.93 20.17
C ARG A 203 -1.38 -0.53 18.71
N SER A 204 -1.03 -1.46 17.84
CA SER A 204 -1.14 -1.29 16.38
C SER A 204 -1.47 -2.62 15.74
N THR A 205 -2.30 -2.62 14.71
CA THR A 205 -2.71 -3.85 14.03
C THR A 205 -2.82 -3.62 12.54
N PHE A 206 -2.10 -4.41 11.75
CA PHE A 206 -2.31 -4.49 10.31
C PHE A 206 -3.08 -5.77 10.00
N TYR A 207 -4.06 -5.70 9.11
CA TYR A 207 -4.85 -6.86 8.72
C TYR A 207 -5.30 -6.79 7.27
N ARG A 208 -5.55 -7.96 6.69
CA ARG A 208 -6.17 -8.08 5.38
C ARG A 208 -7.65 -7.68 5.48
N ASN A 209 -8.03 -6.66 4.71
CA ASN A 209 -9.42 -6.29 4.52
C ASN A 209 -10.21 -7.44 3.87
N VAL A 210 -11.51 -7.49 4.13
CA VAL A 210 -12.38 -8.56 3.59
C VAL A 210 -12.34 -8.56 2.06
N GLU A 211 -12.50 -7.38 1.46
CA GLU A 211 -12.36 -7.19 0.03
C GLU A 211 -10.92 -6.76 -0.33
N GLY A 212 -10.38 -7.38 -1.38
CA GLY A 212 -9.15 -6.96 -2.04
C GLY A 212 -9.38 -5.86 -3.07
N TRP A 213 -8.31 -5.25 -3.59
CA TRP A 213 -8.39 -4.23 -4.63
C TRP A 213 -8.03 -4.81 -6.01
N LEU A 214 -8.54 -4.21 -7.08
CA LEU A 214 -8.22 -4.60 -8.45
C LEU A 214 -6.88 -3.99 -8.90
N GLN A 215 -5.82 -4.79 -8.87
CA GLN A 215 -4.49 -4.38 -9.35
C GLN A 215 -4.34 -4.64 -10.84
N VAL A 216 -3.94 -3.62 -11.60
CA VAL A 216 -3.54 -3.73 -13.01
C VAL A 216 -2.06 -4.12 -13.13
N ARG A 217 -1.72 -5.16 -13.91
CA ARG A 217 -0.34 -5.64 -14.12
C ARG A 217 -0.01 -6.04 -15.56
#